data_AF-X0UJF4-F1
#
_entry.id   AF-X0UJF4-F1
#
_cell.length_a   1.000
_cell.length_b   1.000
_cell.length_c   1.000
_cell.angle_alpha   90.00
_cell.angle_beta   90.00
_cell.angle_gamma   90.00
#
_symmetry.space_group_name_H-M   'P 1'
#
loop_
_entity.id
_entity.type
_entity.pdbx_description
1 polymer ?
#
loop_
_entity_poly.entity_id
_entity_poly.type
_entity_poly.pdbx_seq_one_letter_code
_entity_poly.pdbx_strand_id
1 'polypeptide(L)'
;RIKDVFRVDAKTIIIFSATGLLAGLLGMVTYFYALKKGATSQIVPIAAAYPLVSAVLSVIILKESVTPLRILGTILIVTGIWFVRG
;
A
#
# COMPACT_ATOMS: atom_id res chain seq x y z
N ARG A 1 24.05 -3.47 -19.67
CA ARG A 1 22.60 -3.57 -19.33
C ARG A 1 22.28 -4.75 -18.41
N ILE A 2 22.77 -5.98 -18.66
CA ILE A 2 22.60 -7.14 -17.72
C ILE A 2 23.67 -7.14 -16.61
N LYS A 3 24.87 -6.62 -16.88
CA LYS A 3 25.99 -6.59 -15.91
C LYS A 3 25.79 -5.62 -14.73
N ASP A 4 24.87 -4.66 -14.84
CA ASP A 4 24.55 -3.71 -13.76
C ASP A 4 23.60 -4.31 -12.71
N VAL A 5 22.79 -5.31 -13.10
CA VAL A 5 21.94 -6.09 -12.17
C VAL A 5 22.77 -6.98 -11.25
N PHE A 6 24.05 -7.21 -11.55
CA PHE A 6 24.97 -7.94 -10.66
C PHE A 6 25.84 -7.03 -9.79
N ARG A 7 25.67 -5.71 -9.91
CA ARG A 7 26.24 -4.71 -8.99
C ARG A 7 25.18 -4.17 -8.02
N VAL A 8 24.19 -5.00 -7.66
CA VAL A 8 23.29 -4.63 -6.56
C VAL A 8 24.06 -4.74 -5.26
N ASP A 9 24.18 -3.60 -4.58
CA ASP A 9 24.74 -3.52 -3.24
C ASP A 9 23.97 -4.45 -2.29
N ALA A 10 24.67 -5.10 -1.36
CA ALA A 10 24.08 -6.05 -0.41
C ALA A 10 22.92 -5.42 0.38
N LYS A 11 23.01 -4.11 0.65
CA LYS A 11 21.94 -3.35 1.32
C LYS A 11 20.66 -3.31 0.48
N THR A 12 20.78 -3.13 -0.84
CA THR A 12 19.62 -3.12 -1.75
C THR A 12 18.94 -4.48 -1.80
N ILE A 13 19.72 -5.56 -1.86
CA ILE A 13 19.19 -6.94 -1.86
C ILE A 13 18.40 -7.21 -0.57
N ILE A 14 18.95 -6.80 0.58
CA ILE A 14 18.28 -6.97 1.88
C ILE A 14 16.99 -6.16 1.94
N ILE A 15 17.01 -4.90 1.52
CA ILE A 15 15.82 -4.03 1.55
C ILE A 15 14.72 -4.59 0.63
N PHE A 16 15.06 -5.01 -0.60
CA PHE A 16 14.08 -5.60 -1.53
C PHE A 16 13.54 -6.94 -1.04
N SER A 17 14.38 -7.77 -0.43
CA SER A 17 13.93 -9.04 0.14
C SER A 17 13.00 -8.80 1.33
N ALA A 18 13.32 -7.83 2.19
CA ALA A 18 12.49 -7.45 3.32
C ALA A 18 11.14 -6.88 2.87
N THR A 19 11.11 -6.00 1.86
CA THR A 19 9.83 -5.49 1.33
C THR A 19 9.00 -6.61 0.71
N GLY A 20 9.62 -7.54 -0.02
CA GLY A 20 8.94 -8.73 -0.55
C GLY A 20 8.34 -9.62 0.55
N LEU A 21 9.09 -9.88 1.62
CA LEU A 21 8.61 -10.63 2.79
C LEU A 21 7.47 -9.91 3.52
N LEU A 22 7.61 -8.61 3.78
CA LEU A 22 6.57 -7.84 4.47
C LEU A 22 5.29 -7.73 3.63
N ALA A 23 5.39 -7.37 2.35
CA ALA A 23 4.23 -7.21 1.48
C ALA A 23 3.60 -8.56 1.12
N GLY A 24 4.42 -9.54 0.74
CA GLY A 24 3.98 -10.83 0.27
C GLY A 24 3.51 -11.73 1.39
N LEU A 25 4.35 -11.98 2.40
CA LEU A 25 3.99 -12.86 3.51
C LEU A 25 3.02 -12.16 4.45
N LEU A 26 3.41 -11.08 5.11
CA LEU A 26 2.53 -10.46 6.11
C LEU A 26 1.30 -9.84 5.47
N GLY A 27 1.46 -9.06 4.41
CA GLY A 27 0.36 -8.38 3.72
C GLY A 27 -0.68 -9.35 3.16
N MET A 28 -0.28 -10.32 2.34
CA MET A 28 -1.26 -11.24 1.75
C MET A 28 -1.86 -12.18 2.79
N VAL A 29 -1.08 -12.73 3.73
CA VAL A 29 -1.62 -13.66 4.73
C VAL A 29 -2.65 -12.95 5.62
N THR A 30 -2.37 -11.73 6.09
CA THR A 30 -3.36 -10.96 6.87
C THR A 30 -4.58 -10.57 6.03
N TYR A 31 -4.40 -10.21 4.76
CA TYR A 31 -5.51 -9.91 3.86
C TYR A 31 -6.43 -11.13 3.66
N PHE A 32 -5.86 -12.30 3.32
CA PHE A 32 -6.64 -13.53 3.15
C PHE A 32 -7.27 -14.01 4.46
N TYR A 33 -6.58 -13.83 5.58
CA TYR A 33 -7.13 -14.13 6.90
C TYR A 33 -8.31 -13.23 7.25
N ALA A 34 -8.22 -11.93 6.96
CA ALA A 34 -9.33 -11.01 7.10
C ALA A 34 -10.50 -11.45 6.22
N LEU A 35 -10.25 -11.74 4.93
CA LEU A 35 -11.27 -12.23 3.98
C LEU A 35 -11.98 -13.49 4.47
N LYS A 36 -11.26 -14.40 5.15
CA LYS A 36 -11.87 -15.60 5.75
C LYS A 36 -12.73 -15.30 6.98
N LYS A 37 -12.46 -14.22 7.71
CA LYS A 37 -13.13 -13.89 8.98
C LYS A 37 -14.27 -12.89 8.86
N GLY A 38 -14.29 -12.05 7.83
CA GLY A 38 -15.33 -11.04 7.63
C GLY A 38 -15.94 -11.10 6.24
N ALA A 39 -16.92 -10.23 5.98
CA ALA A 39 -17.54 -10.15 4.66
C ALA A 39 -16.58 -9.56 3.62
N THR A 40 -16.39 -10.27 2.51
CA THR A 40 -15.56 -9.82 1.37
C THR A 40 -15.96 -8.42 0.90
N SER A 41 -17.27 -8.11 0.88
CA SER A 41 -17.81 -6.80 0.49
C SER A 41 -17.34 -5.65 1.38
N GLN A 42 -16.90 -5.94 2.61
CA GLN A 42 -16.37 -4.94 3.52
C GLN A 42 -14.84 -4.88 3.47
N ILE A 43 -14.19 -6.02 3.35
CA ILE A 43 -12.72 -6.13 3.46
C ILE A 43 -12.04 -5.64 2.20
N VAL A 44 -12.59 -5.93 1.01
CA VAL A 44 -12.03 -5.47 -0.26
C VAL A 44 -11.97 -3.93 -0.33
N PRO A 45 -13.06 -3.18 -0.03
CA PRO A 45 -12.98 -1.72 0.00
C PRO A 45 -12.05 -1.18 1.11
N ILE A 46 -11.93 -1.86 2.25
CA ILE A 46 -10.96 -1.46 3.31
C ILE A 46 -9.53 -1.63 2.80
N ALA A 47 -9.21 -2.73 2.12
CA ALA A 47 -7.89 -2.95 1.53
C ALA A 47 -7.60 -1.94 0.40
N ALA A 48 -8.61 -1.59 -0.40
CA ALA A 48 -8.50 -0.55 -1.43
C ALA A 48 -8.23 0.85 -0.85
N ALA A 49 -8.45 1.07 0.46
CA ALA A 49 -8.12 2.30 1.16
C ALA A 49 -6.62 2.45 1.48
N TYR A 50 -5.76 1.47 1.15
CA TYR A 50 -4.31 1.56 1.40
C TYR A 50 -3.63 2.84 0.88
N PRO A 51 -4.05 3.49 -0.23
CA PRO A 51 -3.42 4.73 -0.68
C PRO A 51 -3.63 5.87 0.30
N LEU A 52 -4.70 5.86 1.11
CA LEU A 52 -4.91 6.84 2.18
C LEU A 52 -3.85 6.67 3.28
N VAL A 53 -3.60 5.42 3.70
CA VAL A 53 -2.56 5.09 4.68
C VAL A 53 -1.19 5.47 4.11
N SER A 54 -0.94 5.16 2.83
CA SER A 54 0.29 5.55 2.14
C SER A 54 0.46 7.07 2.09
N ALA A 55 -0.58 7.84 1.78
CA ALA A 55 -0.53 9.30 1.74
C ALA A 55 -0.19 9.89 3.12
N VAL A 56 -0.81 9.38 4.19
CA VAL A 56 -0.49 9.78 5.57
C VAL A 56 0.96 9.46 5.92
N LEU A 57 1.42 8.24 5.61
CA LEU A 57 2.81 7.83 5.82
C LEU A 57 3.80 8.68 5.02
N SER A 58 3.47 9.06 3.78
CA SER A 58 4.30 9.95 2.96
C SER A 58 4.47 11.33 3.61
N VAL A 59 3.41 11.90 4.20
CA VAL A 59 3.52 13.18 4.91
C VAL A 59 4.36 13.03 6.19
N ILE A 60 4.21 11.94 6.93
CA ILE A 60 4.92 11.74 8.21
C ILE A 60 6.41 11.38 7.99
N ILE A 61 6.69 10.42 7.09
CA ILE A 61 8.03 9.84 6.88
C ILE A 61 8.83 10.67 5.88
N LEU A 62 8.23 11.03 4.74
CA LEU A 62 8.91 11.79 3.69
C LEU A 62 8.79 13.32 3.90
N LYS A 63 7.94 13.79 4.83
CA LYS A 63 7.70 15.22 5.11
C LYS A 63 7.28 16.03 3.87
N GLU A 64 6.62 15.37 2.92
CA GLU A 64 6.15 16.02 1.71
C GLU A 64 5.00 16.99 2.01
N SER A 65 5.03 18.16 1.37
CA SER A 65 3.96 19.15 1.47
C SER A 65 2.66 18.59 0.90
N VAL A 66 1.57 18.74 1.65
CA VAL A 66 0.24 18.31 1.21
C VAL A 66 -0.20 19.22 0.06
N THR A 67 -0.17 18.71 -1.17
CA THR A 67 -0.61 19.46 -2.35
C THR A 67 -2.13 19.37 -2.53
N PRO A 68 -2.77 20.37 -3.15
CA PRO A 68 -4.21 20.33 -3.45
C PRO A 68 -4.61 19.08 -4.26
N LEU A 69 -3.73 18.62 -5.15
CA LEU A 69 -3.94 17.40 -5.94
C LEU A 69 -4.04 16.15 -5.07
N ARG A 70 -3.23 16.05 -4.00
CA ARG A 70 -3.29 14.92 -3.07
C ARG A 70 -4.61 14.90 -2.31
N ILE A 71 -5.08 16.06 -1.86
CA ILE A 71 -6.37 16.18 -1.17
C ILE A 71 -7.51 15.73 -2.09
N LEU A 72 -7.52 16.20 -3.34
CA LEU A 72 -8.49 15.75 -4.36
C LEU A 72 -8.43 14.24 -4.60
N GLY A 73 -7.22 13.67 -4.72
CA GLY A 73 -7.04 12.23 -4.87
C GLY A 73 -7.56 11.43 -3.67
N THR A 74 -7.26 11.89 -2.45
CA THR A 74 -7.76 11.30 -1.20
C THR A 74 -9.30 11.34 -1.16
N ILE A 75 -9.93 12.47 -1.48
CA ILE A 75 -11.39 12.60 -1.55
C ILE A 75 -11.95 11.61 -2.57
N LEU A 76 -11.35 11.53 -3.77
CA LEU A 76 -11.79 10.63 -4.83
C LEU A 76 -11.73 9.16 -4.40
N ILE A 77 -10.64 8.75 -3.74
CA ILE A 77 -10.49 7.40 -3.17
C ILE A 77 -11.59 7.11 -2.15
N VAL A 78 -11.83 8.02 -1.21
CA VAL A 78 -12.87 7.86 -0.18
C VAL A 78 -14.25 7.73 -0.82
N THR A 79 -14.57 8.57 -1.82
CA THR A 79 -15.85 8.49 -2.54
C THR A 79 -16.01 7.19 -3.33
N GLY A 80 -14.95 6.72 -4.00
CA GLY A 80 -14.99 5.45 -4.74
C GLY A 80 -15.20 4.25 -3.82
N ILE A 81 -14.53 4.22 -2.67
CA ILE A 81 -14.71 3.18 -1.66
C ILE A 81 -16.14 3.17 -1.12
N TRP A 82 -16.72 4.35 -0.87
CA TRP A 82 -18.10 4.47 -0.41
C TRP A 82 -19.09 3.94 -1.44
N PHE A 83 -18.89 4.27 -2.73
CA PHE A 83 -19.74 3.78 -3.82
C PHE A 83 -19.68 2.26 -4.00
N VAL A 84 -18.51 1.64 -3.82
CA VAL A 84 -18.34 0.17 -3.92
C VAL A 84 -18.98 -0.58 -2.74
N ARG A 85 -19.13 0.07 -1.58
CA ARG A 85 -19.79 -0.52 -0.41
C ARG A 85 -21.31 -0.42 -0.45
N GLY A 86 -21.85 0.54 -1.20
CA GLY A 86 -23.28 0.83 -1.35
C GLY A 86 -24.03 -0.17 -2.21
#